data_AF-A0A4S5BGM6-F1
#
_entry.id   AF-A0A4S5BGM6-F1
#
_cell.length_a   1.000
_cell.length_b   1.000
_cell.length_c   1.000
_cell.angle_alpha   90.00
_cell.angle_beta   90.00
_cell.angle_gamma   90.00
#
_symmetry.space_group_name_H-M   'P 1'
#
loop_
_entity.id
_entity.type
_entity.pdbx_description
1 polymer ?
#
loop_
_entity_poly.entity_id
_entity_poly.type
_entity_poly.pdbx_seq_one_letter_code
_entity_poly.pdbx_strand_id
1 'polypeptide(L)'
;MSIAVEIALCLAPRQVLVWQQVLPAGACLHQAVAIGTAQWQQHASSLPQEVVEATLAGPALAHWQWGVWGRIVPPEQVLVSGDRVEAYRPLLVDPKVARRERFARQGARGTGLFSKKRDNAKPGY
;
A
#
# COMPACT_ATOMS: atom_id res chain seq x y z
N MET A 1 24.53 13.59 -16.12
CA MET A 1 23.26 13.21 -16.78
C MET A 1 22.21 13.02 -15.69
N SER A 2 20.96 13.37 -15.94
CA SER A 2 19.84 13.21 -15.00
C SER A 2 18.79 12.25 -15.56
N ILE A 3 17.95 11.70 -14.69
CA ILE A 3 16.81 10.86 -15.01
C ILE A 3 15.53 11.48 -14.43
N ALA A 4 14.43 11.40 -15.16
CA ALA A 4 13.12 11.82 -14.65
C ALA A 4 12.35 10.57 -14.19
N VAL A 5 11.83 10.57 -12.97
CA VAL A 5 11.06 9.47 -12.39
C VAL A 5 9.77 10.01 -11.78
N GLU A 6 8.77 9.15 -11.67
CA GLU A 6 7.52 9.44 -10.97
C GLU A 6 7.54 8.74 -9.61
N ILE A 7 7.22 9.46 -8.53
CA ILE A 7 7.02 8.88 -7.20
C ILE A 7 5.53 8.90 -6.88
N ALA A 8 4.95 7.72 -6.70
CA ALA A 8 3.52 7.51 -6.43
C ALA A 8 3.30 6.93 -5.03
N LEU A 9 2.55 7.65 -4.21
CA LEU A 9 2.18 7.26 -2.87
C LEU A 9 0.69 6.90 -2.80
N CYS A 10 0.40 5.62 -2.61
CA CYS A 10 -0.98 5.10 -2.55
C CYS A 10 -1.56 5.25 -1.14
N LEU A 11 -2.30 6.34 -0.88
CA LEU A 11 -2.84 6.66 0.44
C LEU A 11 -4.08 5.85 0.79
N ALA A 12 -5.02 5.69 -0.15
CA ALA A 12 -6.27 4.94 0.04
C ALA A 12 -6.85 4.51 -1.32
N PRO A 13 -7.95 3.72 -1.37
CA PRO A 13 -8.60 3.41 -2.63
C PRO A 13 -8.92 4.69 -3.43
N ARG A 14 -8.38 4.78 -4.64
CA ARG A 14 -8.50 5.95 -5.54
C ARG A 14 -7.89 7.26 -5.01
N GLN A 15 -7.03 7.20 -3.99
CA GLN A 15 -6.30 8.35 -3.46
C GLN A 15 -4.80 8.09 -3.61
N VAL A 16 -4.18 8.72 -4.60
CA VAL A 16 -2.76 8.58 -4.92
C VAL A 16 -2.16 9.97 -5.04
N LEU A 17 -1.07 10.22 -4.31
CA LEU A 17 -0.22 11.39 -4.51
C LEU A 17 0.87 11.03 -5.50
N VAL A 18 1.12 11.91 -6.46
CA VAL A 18 2.10 11.67 -7.52
C VAL A 18 2.99 12.89 -7.65
N TRP A 19 4.29 12.66 -7.67
CA TRP A 19 5.29 13.71 -7.83
C TRP A 19 6.30 13.32 -8.92
N GLN A 20 6.57 14.25 -9.82
CA GLN A 20 7.64 14.12 -10.82
C GLN A 20 8.95 14.57 -10.19
N GLN A 21 9.99 13.73 -10.26
CA GLN A 21 11.30 13.98 -9.68
C GLN A 21 12.40 13.85 -10.71
N VAL A 22 13.39 14.74 -10.63
CA VAL A 22 14.61 14.66 -11.43
C VAL A 22 15.75 14.25 -10.51
N LEU A 23 16.35 13.10 -10.79
CA LEU A 23 17.43 12.54 -10.00
C LEU A 23 18.73 12.50 -10.82
N PRO A 24 19.91 12.47 -10.16
CA PRO A 24 21.14 12.15 -10.85
C PRO A 24 21.07 10.78 -11.52
N ALA A 25 21.69 10.63 -12.69
CA ALA A 25 21.83 9.31 -13.31
C ALA A 25 22.60 8.37 -12.37
N GLY A 26 22.14 7.11 -12.28
CA GLY A 26 22.66 6.14 -11.31
C GLY A 26 21.98 6.21 -9.95
N ALA A 27 21.01 7.11 -9.76
CA ALA A 27 20.20 7.11 -8.54
C ALA A 27 19.44 5.78 -8.38
N CYS A 28 19.26 5.36 -7.14
CA CYS A 28 18.64 4.09 -6.80
C CYS A 28 17.38 4.26 -5.95
N LEU A 29 16.63 3.17 -5.78
CA LEU A 29 15.34 3.15 -5.09
C LEU A 29 15.42 3.82 -3.73
N HIS A 30 16.43 3.54 -2.90
CA HIS A 30 16.54 4.10 -1.56
C HIS A 30 16.55 5.65 -1.56
N GLN A 31 17.10 6.29 -2.59
CA GLN A 31 17.14 7.75 -2.71
C GLN A 31 15.76 8.29 -3.09
N ALA A 32 15.06 7.62 -4.02
CA ALA A 32 13.69 7.95 -4.36
C ALA A 32 12.73 7.78 -3.15
N VAL A 33 12.91 6.72 -2.35
CA VAL A 33 12.15 6.49 -1.11
C VAL A 33 12.36 7.63 -0.12
N ALA A 34 13.60 8.08 0.08
CA ALA A 34 13.91 9.20 0.97
C ALA A 34 13.23 10.50 0.50
N ILE A 35 13.28 10.78 -0.80
CA ILE A 35 12.62 11.95 -1.39
C ILE A 35 11.10 11.86 -1.25
N GLY A 36 10.49 10.72 -1.58
CA GLY A 36 9.05 10.51 -1.43
C GLY A 36 8.59 10.64 0.02
N THR A 37 9.40 10.16 0.98
CA THR A 37 9.12 10.31 2.41
C THR A 37 9.16 11.77 2.85
N ALA A 38 10.16 12.54 2.40
CA ALA A 38 10.26 13.96 2.70
C ALA A 38 9.09 14.76 2.10
N GLN A 39 8.69 14.45 0.87
CA GLN A 39 7.55 15.10 0.22
C GLN A 39 6.22 14.81 0.92
N TRP A 40 6.03 13.56 1.36
CA TRP A 40 4.91 13.24 2.21
C TRP A 40 4.92 14.06 3.50
N GLN A 41 6.05 14.15 4.20
CA GLN A 41 6.13 14.92 5.45
C GLN A 41 5.78 16.41 5.23
N GLN A 42 6.26 17.00 4.14
CA GLN A 42 5.92 18.37 3.77
C GLN A 42 4.41 18.50 3.48
N HIS A 43 3.83 17.59 2.71
CA HIS A 43 2.39 17.60 2.39
C HIS A 43 1.53 17.42 3.65
N ALA A 44 1.90 16.45 4.50
CA ALA A 44 1.21 16.12 5.73
C ALA A 44 1.23 17.25 6.75
N SER A 45 2.26 18.10 6.75
CA SER A 45 2.34 19.26 7.67
C SER A 45 1.19 20.27 7.50
N SER A 46 0.51 20.25 6.35
CA SER A 46 -0.64 21.11 6.04
C SER A 46 -2.00 20.44 6.33
N LEU A 47 -2.01 19.17 6.71
CA LEU A 47 -3.24 18.39 6.92
C LEU A 47 -3.61 18.31 8.41
N PRO A 48 -4.91 18.16 8.74
CA PRO A 48 -5.33 17.82 10.09
C PRO A 48 -4.71 16.50 10.57
N GLN A 49 -4.35 16.43 11.85
CA GLN A 49 -3.64 15.27 12.41
C GLN A 49 -4.43 13.98 12.25
N GLU A 50 -5.76 14.02 12.39
CA GLU A 50 -6.64 12.86 12.21
C GLU A 50 -6.57 12.28 10.79
N VAL A 51 -6.36 13.13 9.77
CA VAL A 51 -6.20 12.70 8.38
C VAL A 51 -4.85 12.03 8.20
N VAL A 52 -3.79 12.60 8.78
CA VAL A 52 -2.43 12.05 8.72
C VAL A 52 -2.38 10.67 9.38
N GLU A 53 -2.96 10.51 10.57
CA GLU A 53 -3.01 9.24 11.30
C GLU A 53 -3.83 8.17 10.56
N ALA A 54 -4.98 8.53 10.00
CA ALA A 54 -5.79 7.60 9.21
C ALA A 54 -5.07 7.15 7.93
N THR A 55 -4.24 8.03 7.35
CA THR A 55 -3.49 7.77 6.12
C THR A 55 -2.27 6.88 6.35
N LEU A 56 -1.54 7.11 7.43
CA LEU A 56 -0.36 6.33 7.84
C LEU A 56 -0.69 5.31 8.94
N ALA A 57 -1.89 4.73 8.95
CA ALA A 57 -2.21 3.66 9.88
C ALA A 57 -1.27 2.45 9.68
N GLY A 58 -0.21 2.37 10.50
CA GLY A 58 0.84 1.36 10.37
C GLY A 58 2.25 1.91 10.64
N PRO A 59 3.32 1.20 10.19
CA PRO A 59 4.69 1.67 10.31
C PRO A 59 4.92 2.95 9.49
N ALA A 60 5.98 3.69 9.86
CA ALA A 60 6.43 4.86 9.12
C ALA A 60 6.60 4.56 7.62
N LEU A 61 6.32 5.55 6.77
CA LEU A 61 6.34 5.41 5.31
C LEU A 61 7.66 4.86 4.76
N ALA A 62 8.78 5.21 5.40
CA ALA A 62 10.11 4.68 5.05
C ALA A 62 10.22 3.14 5.20
N HIS A 63 9.35 2.52 6.00
CA HIS A 63 9.31 1.07 6.22
C HIS A 63 8.22 0.36 5.40
N TRP A 64 7.50 1.09 4.55
CA TRP A 64 6.58 0.46 3.62
C TRP A 64 7.34 -0.34 2.58
N GLN A 65 6.63 -1.21 1.85
CA GLN A 65 7.23 -1.85 0.69
C GLN A 65 7.22 -0.85 -0.46
N TRP A 66 8.34 -0.77 -1.17
CA TRP A 66 8.49 0.10 -2.33
C TRP A 66 8.84 -0.73 -3.56
N GLY A 67 8.39 -0.27 -4.71
CA GLY A 67 8.59 -0.97 -5.96
C GLY A 67 8.65 -0.06 -7.16
N VAL A 68 8.96 -0.66 -8.30
CA VAL A 68 8.92 0.00 -9.61
C VAL A 68 7.92 -0.75 -10.47
N TRP A 69 6.93 -0.03 -11.02
CA TRP A 69 5.89 -0.61 -11.89
C TRP A 69 5.23 -1.89 -11.34
N GLY A 70 4.74 -1.85 -10.10
CA GLY A 70 4.06 -2.99 -9.46
C GLY A 70 4.97 -4.10 -8.93
N ARG A 71 6.31 -3.93 -9.00
CA ARG A 71 7.29 -4.94 -8.57
C ARG A 71 8.12 -4.42 -7.42
N ILE A 72 8.12 -5.14 -6.30
CA ILE A 72 9.04 -4.87 -5.18
C ILE A 72 10.46 -5.15 -5.66
N VAL A 73 11.36 -4.17 -5.50
CA VAL A 73 12.76 -4.24 -5.91
C VAL A 73 13.66 -3.89 -4.73
N PRO A 74 14.92 -4.34 -4.70
CA PRO A 74 15.83 -4.02 -3.61
C PRO A 74 16.12 -2.51 -3.55
N PRO A 75 16.48 -1.97 -2.36
CA PRO A 75 16.82 -0.55 -2.18
C PRO A 75 17.94 -0.04 -3.11
N GLU A 76 18.84 -0.92 -3.52
CA GLU A 76 19.99 -0.63 -4.38
C GLU A 76 19.63 -0.64 -5.88
N GLN A 77 18.40 -1.00 -6.25
CA GLN A 77 17.94 -1.00 -7.64
C GLN A 77 18.16 0.39 -8.26
N VAL A 78 19.02 0.46 -9.28
CA VAL A 78 19.24 1.68 -10.06
C VAL A 78 17.99 1.98 -10.89
N LEU A 79 17.56 3.23 -10.84
CA LEU A 79 16.40 3.73 -11.56
C LEU A 79 16.80 4.23 -12.95
N VAL A 80 15.86 4.15 -13.87
CA VAL A 80 15.98 4.71 -15.22
C VAL A 80 14.95 5.81 -15.44
N SER A 81 15.19 6.65 -16.45
CA SER A 81 14.22 7.69 -16.79
C SER A 81 12.89 7.06 -17.24
N GLY A 82 11.79 7.56 -16.70
CA GLY A 82 10.44 7.04 -16.91
C GLY A 82 9.99 6.02 -15.87
N ASP A 83 10.84 5.64 -14.90
CA ASP A 83 10.40 4.74 -13.83
C ASP A 83 9.32 5.38 -12.96
N ARG A 84 8.31 4.58 -12.60
CA ARG A 84 7.37 4.92 -11.55
C ARG A 84 7.68 4.13 -10.29
N VAL A 85 8.17 4.83 -9.28
CA VAL A 85 8.46 4.35 -7.94
C VAL A 85 7.18 4.43 -7.10
N GLU A 86 6.73 3.32 -6.56
CA GLU A 86 5.44 3.17 -5.89
C GLU A 86 5.64 2.75 -4.43
N ALA A 87 4.92 3.39 -3.51
CA ALA A 87 4.83 2.95 -2.11
C ALA A 87 3.57 2.11 -1.88
N TYR A 88 3.75 0.91 -1.33
CA TYR A 88 2.68 -0.04 -1.04
C TYR A 88 2.33 -0.06 0.44
N ARG A 89 1.04 0.09 0.71
CA ARG A 89 0.50 0.04 2.06
C ARG A 89 0.68 -1.35 2.69
N PRO A 90 1.12 -1.42 3.96
CA PRO A 90 1.08 -2.67 4.71
C PRO A 90 -0.37 -3.12 4.92
N LEU A 91 -0.57 -4.43 4.98
CA LEU A 91 -1.88 -5.01 5.29
C LEU A 91 -2.22 -4.74 6.77
N LEU A 92 -3.41 -4.19 7.03
CA LEU A 92 -3.89 -3.92 8.39
C LEU A 92 -4.32 -5.20 9.13
N VAL A 93 -4.77 -6.20 8.39
CA VAL A 93 -5.27 -7.46 8.91
C VAL A 93 -4.87 -8.57 7.94
N ASP A 94 -4.57 -9.76 8.48
CA ASP A 94 -4.33 -10.94 7.66
C ASP A 94 -5.53 -11.20 6.73
N PRO A 95 -5.32 -11.43 5.42
CA PRO A 95 -6.41 -11.62 4.48
C PRO A 95 -7.34 -12.79 4.81
N LYS A 96 -6.84 -13.86 5.45
CA LYS A 96 -7.68 -15.02 5.85
C LYS A 96 -8.54 -14.67 7.05
N VAL A 97 -8.00 -13.95 8.03
CA VAL A 97 -8.77 -13.42 9.17
C VAL A 97 -9.88 -12.50 8.65
N ALA A 98 -9.53 -11.51 7.83
CA ALA A 98 -10.50 -10.59 7.24
C ALA A 98 -11.56 -11.31 6.40
N ARG A 99 -11.18 -12.37 5.67
CA ARG A 99 -12.11 -13.22 4.93
C ARG A 99 -13.06 -13.97 5.87
N ARG A 100 -12.56 -14.59 6.94
CA ARG A 100 -13.37 -15.33 7.91
C ARG A 100 -14.39 -14.41 8.61
N GLU A 101 -13.95 -13.22 9.02
CA GLU A 101 -14.80 -12.22 9.65
C GLU A 101 -15.88 -11.71 8.69
N ARG A 102 -15.54 -11.44 7.43
CA ARG A 102 -16.52 -11.08 6.40
C ARG A 102 -17.53 -12.20 6.17
N PHE A 103 -17.10 -13.46 6.11
CA PHE A 103 -17.99 -14.60 5.97
C PHE A 103 -18.96 -14.72 7.15
N ALA A 104 -18.46 -14.62 8.38
CA ALA A 104 -19.29 -14.65 9.59
C ALA A 104 -20.31 -13.51 9.63
N ARG A 105 -19.92 -12.28 9.23
CA ARG A 105 -20.80 -11.11 9.16
C ARG A 105 -21.83 -11.19 8.04
N GLN A 106 -21.46 -11.72 6.88
CA GLN A 106 -22.39 -11.89 5.75
C GLN A 106 -23.42 -12.98 6.03
N GLY A 107 -23.04 -14.02 6.80
CA GLY A 107 -23.92 -15.13 7.14
C GLY A 107 -24.46 -15.88 5.91
N ALA A 108 -25.21 -16.95 6.12
CA ALA A 108 -25.81 -17.77 5.06
C ALA A 108 -26.94 -17.07 4.26
N ARG A 109 -27.00 -15.74 4.22
CA ARG A 109 -28.14 -14.98 3.69
C ARG A 109 -28.10 -14.73 2.17
N GLY A 110 -26.98 -14.99 1.49
CA GLY A 110 -26.84 -14.64 0.06
C GLY A 110 -26.92 -15.79 -0.94
N THR A 111 -26.50 -17.00 -0.58
CA THR A 111 -26.49 -18.13 -1.51
C THR A 111 -26.51 -19.41 -0.68
N GLY A 112 -27.53 -20.25 -0.91
CA GLY A 112 -27.88 -21.40 -0.07
C GLY A 112 -26.85 -22.52 0.05
N LEU A 113 -25.59 -22.28 -0.33
CA LEU A 113 -24.49 -23.24 -0.28
C LEU A 113 -24.20 -23.76 1.15
N PHE A 114 -24.57 -23.00 2.19
CA PHE A 114 -24.50 -23.42 3.60
C PHE A 114 -25.87 -23.39 4.31
N SER A 115 -26.97 -23.31 3.55
CA SER A 115 -28.33 -23.18 4.14
C SER A 115 -28.85 -24.48 4.74
N LYS A 116 -28.37 -25.64 4.28
CA LYS A 116 -28.64 -26.94 4.90
C LYS A 116 -27.47 -27.36 5.78
N LYS A 117 -27.58 -27.06 7.07
CA LYS A 117 -26.77 -27.71 8.09
C LYS A 117 -27.27 -29.15 8.24
N ARG A 118 -26.40 -30.15 8.04
CA ARG A 118 -26.73 -31.54 8.39
C ARG A 118 -26.76 -31.66 9.92
N ASP A 119 -27.70 -32.43 10.46
CA ASP A 119 -27.68 -32.76 11.89
C ASP A 119 -26.35 -33.47 12.21
N ASN A 120 -25.59 -32.96 13.18
CA ASN A 120 -24.19 -33.28 13.53
C ASN A 120 -23.05 -32.68 12.68
N ALA A 121 -23.28 -31.64 11.87
CA ALA A 121 -22.17 -30.99 11.18
C ALA A 121 -21.23 -30.24 12.16
N LYS A 122 -19.91 -30.51 12.04
CA LYS A 122 -18.86 -29.87 12.85
C LYS A 122 -18.87 -28.35 12.59
N PRO A 123 -18.49 -27.51 13.58
CA PRO A 123 -18.45 -26.06 13.36
C PRO A 123 -17.57 -25.71 12.15
N GLY A 124 -18.17 -25.23 11.06
CA GLY A 124 -17.46 -24.81 9.84
C GLY A 124 -17.63 -25.69 8.60
N TYR A 125 -18.42 -26.78 8.66
CA TYR A 125 -18.84 -27.60 7.51
C TYR A 125 -20.31 -27.97 7.59
#